data_AF-M7ZGK8-F1
#
_entry.id   AF-M7ZGK8-F1
#
_cell.length_a   1.000
_cell.length_b   1.000
_cell.length_c   1.000
_cell.angle_alpha   90.00
_cell.angle_beta   90.00
_cell.angle_gamma   90.00
#
_symmetry.space_group_name_H-M   'P 1'
#
loop_
_entity.id
_entity.type
_entity.pdbx_description
1 polymer ?
#
loop_
_entity_poly.entity_id
_entity_poly.type
_entity_poly.pdbx_seq_one_letter_code
_entity_poly.pdbx_strand_id
1 'polypeptide(L)'
;MAAAGDDDLQLQHAAVPTATAIPIPGVMHHVAAAKAKTVAQVALRWVYEQGVCFVARSFNKERLKHNMDIFVDWELSDEDKAMIATIPQKRACQGDYFVSPDGPYKSLEELWDGEI
;
A
#
# COMPACT_ATOMS: atom_id res chain seq x y z
N MET A 1 -17.61 7.62 -15.57
CA MET A 1 -18.56 6.95 -14.67
C MET A 1 -17.73 6.21 -13.64
N ALA A 2 -17.58 6.79 -12.43
CA ALA A 2 -16.68 6.26 -11.41
C ALA A 2 -17.26 4.97 -10.82
N ALA A 3 -16.51 3.87 -10.91
CA ALA A 3 -16.87 2.62 -10.26
C ALA A 3 -16.66 2.76 -8.76
N ALA A 4 -17.77 2.83 -8.00
CA ALA A 4 -17.76 2.74 -6.56
C ALA A 4 -17.27 1.33 -6.15
N GLY A 5 -16.08 1.24 -5.54
CA GLY A 5 -15.51 -0.03 -5.07
C GLY A 5 -13.99 -0.10 -4.96
N ASP A 6 -13.25 0.98 -5.27
CA ASP A 6 -11.78 0.99 -5.36
C ASP A 6 -11.01 1.19 -4.04
N ASP A 7 -11.71 1.34 -2.90
CA ASP A 7 -11.12 1.77 -1.63
C ASP A 7 -10.46 0.65 -0.80
N ASP A 8 -10.25 -0.54 -1.36
CA ASP A 8 -9.78 -1.70 -0.59
C ASP A 8 -8.55 -2.36 -1.23
N LEU A 9 -7.37 -1.83 -0.91
CA LEU A 9 -6.10 -2.57 -1.07
C LEU A 9 -6.04 -3.67 -0.01
N GLN A 10 -6.78 -4.76 -0.26
CA GLN A 10 -6.74 -5.95 0.57
C GLN A 10 -5.40 -6.69 0.42
N LEU A 11 -4.42 -6.33 1.26
CA LEU A 11 -3.22 -7.12 1.49
C LEU A 11 -3.58 -8.31 2.40
N GLN A 12 -3.96 -9.43 1.80
CA GLN A 12 -4.22 -10.65 2.55
C GLN A 12 -2.91 -11.40 2.83
N HIS A 13 -2.53 -11.52 4.10
CA HIS A 13 -1.46 -12.40 4.60
C HIS A 13 -2.05 -13.76 5.02
N ALA A 14 -1.32 -14.86 4.77
CA ALA A 14 -1.85 -16.23 4.82
C ALA A 14 -2.02 -16.87 6.23
N ALA A 15 -1.97 -16.11 7.33
CA ALA A 15 -2.05 -16.72 8.68
C ALA A 15 -2.70 -15.88 9.80
N VAL A 16 -3.28 -14.71 9.52
CA VAL A 16 -3.98 -13.92 10.56
C VAL A 16 -5.34 -13.44 10.00
N PRO A 17 -6.47 -13.80 10.62
CA PRO A 17 -7.80 -13.43 10.15
C PRO A 17 -8.16 -12.03 10.64
N THR A 18 -7.51 -10.99 10.11
CA THR A 18 -8.11 -9.66 10.11
C THR A 18 -7.56 -8.92 8.91
N ALA A 19 -8.41 -8.64 7.92
CA ALA A 19 -8.11 -7.64 6.92
C ALA A 19 -8.03 -6.30 7.65
N THR A 20 -6.82 -5.85 7.99
CA THR A 20 -6.63 -4.50 8.51
C THR A 20 -6.87 -3.55 7.36
N ALA A 21 -8.04 -2.91 7.35
CA ALA A 21 -8.32 -1.80 6.44
C ALA A 21 -7.36 -0.66 6.83
N ILE A 22 -6.35 -0.41 6.00
CA ILE A 22 -5.44 0.72 6.19
C ILE A 22 -6.18 1.94 5.64
N PRO A 23 -6.45 2.98 6.45
CA PRO A 23 -7.12 4.17 5.97
C PRO A 23 -6.27 4.81 4.88
N ILE A 24 -6.86 5.00 3.71
CA ILE A 24 -6.21 5.64 2.57
C ILE A 24 -6.09 7.15 2.88
N PRO A 25 -4.88 7.73 2.91
CA PRO A 25 -4.70 9.16 3.14
C PRO A 25 -5.41 10.00 2.06
N GLY A 26 -6.04 11.12 2.45
CA GLY A 26 -6.76 11.99 1.52
C GLY A 26 -5.91 12.50 0.34
N VAL A 27 -4.60 12.64 0.55
CA VAL A 27 -3.63 12.97 -0.50
C VAL A 27 -3.68 11.97 -1.67
N MET A 28 -3.83 10.67 -1.38
CA MET A 28 -3.90 9.64 -2.42
C MET A 28 -5.15 9.79 -3.30
N HIS A 29 -6.29 10.14 -2.70
CA HIS A 29 -7.51 10.43 -3.45
C HIS A 29 -7.36 11.69 -4.32
N HIS A 30 -6.69 12.72 -3.81
CA HIS A 30 -6.43 13.95 -4.55
C HIS A 30 -5.58 13.67 -5.80
N VAL A 31 -4.45 12.97 -5.65
CA VAL A 31 -3.57 12.62 -6.77
C VAL A 31 -4.27 11.68 -7.76
N ALA A 32 -5.04 10.69 -7.27
CA ALA A 32 -5.82 9.79 -8.12
C ALA A 32 -6.82 10.55 -9.00
N ALA A 33 -7.55 11.50 -8.40
CA ALA A 33 -8.47 12.37 -9.14
C ALA A 33 -7.74 13.22 -10.19
N ALA A 34 -6.62 13.85 -9.83
CA ALA A 34 -5.83 14.68 -10.74
C ALA A 34 -5.27 13.89 -11.94
N LYS A 35 -4.91 12.61 -11.74
CA LYS A 35 -4.40 11.74 -12.80
C LYS A 35 -5.49 10.99 -13.57
N ALA A 36 -6.75 11.12 -13.18
CA ALA A 36 -7.85 10.27 -13.65
C ALA A 36 -7.51 8.77 -13.55
N LYS A 37 -6.89 8.37 -12.43
CA LYS A 37 -6.50 7.00 -12.11
C LYS A 37 -7.19 6.55 -10.82
N THR A 38 -7.12 5.25 -10.54
CA THR A 38 -7.58 4.73 -9.24
C THR A 38 -6.52 4.95 -8.17
N VAL A 39 -6.92 4.97 -6.90
CA VAL A 39 -5.95 5.07 -5.79
C VAL A 39 -4.94 3.93 -5.81
N ALA A 40 -5.39 2.70 -6.12
CA ALA A 40 -4.51 1.54 -6.24
C ALA A 40 -3.46 1.74 -7.34
N GLN A 41 -3.83 2.29 -8.49
CA GLN A 41 -2.90 2.59 -9.57
C GLN A 41 -1.86 3.64 -9.16
N VAL A 42 -2.28 4.70 -8.46
CA VAL A 42 -1.35 5.73 -7.93
C VAL A 42 -0.39 5.12 -6.90
N ALA A 43 -0.88 4.31 -5.98
CA ALA A 43 -0.05 3.66 -4.96
C ALA A 43 0.99 2.72 -5.60
N LEU A 44 0.57 1.89 -6.54
CA LEU A 44 1.48 0.98 -7.25
C LEU A 44 2.47 1.74 -8.12
N ARG A 45 2.03 2.80 -8.79
CA ARG A 45 2.91 3.65 -9.60
C ARG A 45 3.97 4.36 -8.76
N TRP A 46 3.60 4.82 -7.57
CA TRP A 46 4.54 5.42 -6.64
C TRP A 46 5.65 4.45 -6.26
N VAL A 47 5.30 3.23 -5.83
CA VAL A 47 6.29 2.20 -5.46
C VAL A 47 7.17 1.82 -6.66
N TYR A 48 6.59 1.72 -7.85
CA TYR A 48 7.33 1.48 -9.10
C TYR A 48 8.37 2.57 -9.39
N GLU A 49 7.99 3.85 -9.32
CA GLU A 49 8.90 4.97 -9.61
C GLU A 49 10.00 5.16 -8.56
N GLN A 50 9.81 4.63 -7.34
CA GLN A 50 10.86 4.54 -6.33
C GLN A 50 11.89 3.43 -6.61
N GLY A 51 11.71 2.64 -7.68
CA GLY A 51 12.59 1.52 -8.03
C GLY A 51 12.40 0.28 -7.17
N VAL A 52 11.27 0.18 -6.45
CA VAL A 52 10.97 -0.94 -5.56
C VAL A 52 10.12 -1.98 -6.30
N CYS A 53 10.51 -3.25 -6.20
CA CYS A 53 9.70 -4.36 -6.70
C CYS A 53 8.55 -4.64 -5.73
N PHE A 54 7.35 -4.94 -6.26
CA PHE A 54 6.15 -5.16 -5.46
C PHE A 54 5.33 -6.35 -5.98
N VAL A 55 4.51 -6.91 -5.09
CA VAL A 55 3.56 -7.98 -5.42
C VAL A 55 2.15 -7.51 -5.07
N ALA A 56 1.35 -7.23 -6.10
CA ALA A 56 -0.05 -6.85 -5.93
C ALA A 56 -0.95 -8.09 -5.99
N ARG A 57 -1.58 -8.46 -4.87
CA ARG A 57 -2.52 -9.58 -4.80
C ARG A 57 -3.95 -9.10 -5.08
N SER A 58 -4.68 -9.84 -5.93
CA SER A 58 -6.13 -9.68 -6.12
C SER A 58 -6.73 -10.99 -6.63
N PHE A 59 -7.95 -11.31 -6.19
CA PHE A 59 -8.76 -12.39 -6.78
C PHE A 59 -9.76 -11.89 -7.83
N ASN A 60 -9.89 -10.57 -7.97
CA ASN A 60 -10.71 -9.95 -8.99
C ASN A 60 -9.88 -9.72 -10.26
N LYS A 61 -10.31 -10.35 -11.37
CA LYS A 61 -9.62 -10.30 -12.67
C LYS A 61 -9.51 -8.90 -13.25
N GLU A 62 -10.54 -8.06 -13.12
CA GLU A 62 -10.51 -6.69 -13.63
C GLU A 62 -9.54 -5.83 -12.80
N ARG A 63 -9.50 -6.01 -11.48
CA ARG A 63 -8.48 -5.36 -10.63
C ARG A 63 -7.06 -5.79 -11.00
N LEU A 64 -6.84 -7.06 -11.35
CA LEU A 64 -5.52 -7.52 -11.81
C LEU A 64 -5.10 -6.81 -13.10
N LYS A 65 -6.02 -6.64 -14.06
CA LYS A 65 -5.74 -5.86 -15.27
C LYS A 65 -5.41 -4.40 -14.94
N HIS A 66 -6.24 -3.73 -14.13
CA HIS A 66 -6.00 -2.35 -13.73
C HIS A 66 -4.65 -2.15 -13.02
N ASN A 67 -4.23 -3.11 -12.20
CA ASN A 67 -2.92 -3.08 -11.54
C ASN A 67 -1.75 -3.19 -12.53
N MET A 68 -1.95 -3.83 -13.68
CA MET A 68 -0.94 -3.92 -14.75
C MET A 68 -0.89 -2.65 -15.60
N ASP A 69 -1.97 -1.87 -15.66
CA ASP A 69 -2.04 -0.64 -16.47
C ASP A 69 -1.21 0.53 -15.90
N ILE A 70 -0.48 0.32 -14.81
CA ILE A 70 0.40 1.34 -14.21
C ILE A 70 1.64 1.63 -15.06
N PHE A 71 2.00 0.73 -15.98
CA PHE A 71 3.24 0.83 -16.76
C PHE A 71 3.09 1.67 -18.05
N VAL A 72 1.87 2.01 -18.45
CA VAL A 72 1.58 2.51 -19.81
C VAL A 72 1.25 4.01 -19.79
N ASP A 73 2.07 4.83 -20.45
CA ASP A 73 1.76 6.21 -20.90
C ASP A 73 1.31 7.23 -19.84
N TRP A 74 1.81 7.15 -18.61
CA TRP A 74 1.69 8.25 -17.62
C TRP A 74 2.76 8.14 -16.53
N GLU A 75 2.92 9.20 -15.74
CA GLU A 75 3.80 9.25 -14.57
C GLU A 75 3.27 10.20 -13.49
N LEU A 76 3.81 10.07 -12.29
CA LEU A 76 3.60 11.03 -11.22
C LEU A 76 4.46 12.27 -11.49
N SER A 77 3.88 13.46 -11.33
CA SER A 77 4.66 14.70 -11.39
C SER A 77 5.47 14.86 -10.10
N ASP A 78 6.52 15.69 -10.12
CA ASP A 78 7.30 15.95 -8.91
C ASP A 78 6.45 16.52 -7.77
N GLU A 79 5.40 17.26 -8.09
CA GLU A 79 4.43 17.78 -7.12
C GLU A 79 3.61 16.65 -6.49
N ASP A 80 3.12 15.70 -7.31
CA ASP A 80 2.39 14.52 -6.80
C ASP A 80 3.27 13.69 -5.86
N LYS A 81 4.53 13.49 -6.25
CA LYS A 81 5.53 12.77 -5.46
C LYS A 81 5.80 13.46 -4.13
N ALA A 82 5.98 14.79 -4.16
CA ALA A 82 6.18 15.59 -2.96
C ALA A 82 4.97 15.50 -2.02
N MET A 83 3.74 15.54 -2.55
CA MET A 83 2.53 15.37 -1.75
C MET A 83 2.46 13.97 -1.12
N ILE A 84 2.66 12.90 -1.90
CA ILE A 84 2.63 11.52 -1.39
C ILE A 84 3.70 11.31 -0.31
N ALA A 85 4.88 11.92 -0.45
CA ALA A 85 5.94 11.85 0.54
C ALA A 85 5.59 12.49 1.90
N THR A 86 4.55 13.33 1.99
CA THR A 86 4.07 13.89 3.26
C THR A 86 3.28 12.89 4.13
N ILE A 87 2.90 11.75 3.56
CA ILE A 87 2.11 10.74 4.27
C ILE A 87 2.95 10.16 5.42
N PRO A 88 2.43 10.17 6.67
CA PRO A 88 3.11 9.52 7.79
C PRO A 88 3.31 8.03 7.51
N GLN A 89 4.56 7.57 7.61
CA GLN A 89 4.90 6.17 7.38
C GLN A 89 4.54 5.33 8.60
N LYS A 90 3.92 4.17 8.36
CA LYS A 90 3.57 3.21 9.40
C LYS A 90 3.65 1.79 8.85
N ARG A 91 4.28 0.89 9.59
CA ARG A 91 4.32 -0.53 9.23
C ARG A 91 2.93 -1.17 9.39
N ALA A 92 2.45 -1.77 8.31
CA ALA A 92 1.15 -2.45 8.29
C ALA A 92 1.18 -3.80 9.02
N CYS A 93 2.20 -4.63 8.73
CA CYS A 93 2.41 -5.91 9.38
C CYS A 93 3.45 -5.76 10.49
N GLN A 94 2.98 -5.61 11.73
CA GLN A 94 3.84 -5.42 12.90
C GLN A 94 4.58 -6.69 13.30
N GLY A 95 4.07 -7.88 12.96
CA GLY A 95 4.72 -9.14 13.30
C GLY A 95 4.55 -9.54 14.77
N ASP A 96 3.48 -9.09 15.41
CA ASP A 96 3.08 -9.42 16.78
C ASP A 96 3.05 -10.93 17.05
N TYR A 97 2.71 -11.73 16.03
CA TYR A 97 2.74 -13.19 16.08
C TYR A 97 4.13 -13.78 16.44
N PHE A 98 5.22 -13.06 16.14
CA PHE A 98 6.59 -13.50 16.43
C PHE A 98 7.10 -13.02 17.80
N VAL A 99 6.31 -12.25 18.54
CA VAL A 99 6.70 -11.67 19.83
C VAL A 99 6.08 -12.47 20.97
N SER A 100 6.91 -12.93 21.90
CA SER A 100 6.41 -13.58 23.13
C SER A 100 7.41 -13.45 24.29
N PRO A 101 6.95 -13.52 25.55
CA PRO A 101 7.83 -13.39 26.72
C PRO A 101 8.95 -14.44 26.77
N ASP A 102 8.63 -15.67 26.32
CA ASP A 102 9.55 -16.81 26.29
C ASP A 102 10.20 -17.01 24.90
N GLY A 103 9.91 -16.11 23.96
CA GLY A 103 10.37 -16.17 22.58
C GLY A 103 11.71 -15.48 22.35
N PRO A 104 12.24 -15.57 21.12
CA PRO A 104 13.47 -14.88 20.74
C PRO A 104 13.34 -13.35 20.75
N TYR A 105 12.12 -12.82 20.57
CA TYR A 105 11.82 -11.39 20.60
C TYR A 105 10.75 -11.11 21.66
N LYS A 106 11.04 -10.21 22.61
CA LYS A 106 10.16 -9.89 23.74
C LYS A 106 9.30 -8.66 23.49
N SER A 107 9.64 -7.86 22.48
CA SER A 107 8.86 -6.71 22.06
C SER A 107 8.94 -6.49 20.55
N LEU A 108 8.09 -5.61 20.02
CA LEU A 108 8.14 -5.21 18.60
C LEU A 108 9.41 -4.41 18.29
N GLU A 109 9.90 -3.63 19.25
CA GLU A 109 11.14 -2.88 19.13
C GLU A 109 12.33 -3.82 18.98
N GLU A 110 12.37 -4.92 19.75
CA GLU A 110 13.41 -5.96 19.59
C GLU A 110 13.28 -6.69 18.25
N LEU A 111 12.05 -6.98 17.80
CA LEU A 111 11.83 -7.67 16.51
C LEU A 111 12.32 -6.84 15.31
N TRP A 112 12.20 -5.51 15.39
CA TRP A 112 12.52 -4.59 14.29
C TRP A 112 13.79 -3.76 14.53
N ASP A 113 14.62 -4.11 15.51
CA ASP A 113 15.83 -3.34 15.88
C ASP A 113 15.56 -1.83 16.08
N GLY A 114 14.38 -1.47 16.58
CA GLY A 114 13.93 -0.09 16.78
C GLY A 114 13.31 0.59 15.56
N GLU A 115 13.24 -0.07 14.39
CA GLU A 115 12.61 0.46 13.17
C GLU A 115 11.08 0.23 13.13
N ILE A 116 10.37 0.81 14.10
CA ILE A 116 8.91 0.70 14.27
C ILE A 116 8.13 1.92 13.76
#